data_AF-A0A4Q3EX55-F1
#
_entry.id   AF-A0A4Q3EX55-F1
#
_cell.length_a   1.000
_cell.length_b   1.000
_cell.length_c   1.000
_cell.angle_alpha   90.00
_cell.angle_beta   90.00
_cell.angle_gamma   90.00
#
_symmetry.space_group_name_H-M   'P 1'
#
loop_
_entity.id
_entity.type
_entity.pdbx_description
1 polymer ?
#
loop_
_entity_poly.entity_id
_entity_poly.type
_entity_poly.pdbx_seq_one_letter_code
_entity_poly.pdbx_strand_id
1 'polypeptide(L)'
;QSWFINKIEKFLNQNGRNLIGWDEILEGGLAPNATVMSWRGEQGGIEAAKQSHNVVMSPGAFMYIDHAQAKDGKTEPLSIGGFLPLNVVYNYHPVPAELTPAQQKYILGVQANMWTEYIPTSEKLEYMIFPRAMALAEVGWTKPENKNFDDFTQNRLPKALSYLEKSEINFRIPEADIIINDEQKSGKKTIKIIPFVAGSKVYYTIDGHKADNTANLYTDAIPAPFTNGRPSTLKYVIVTPSNRMSNEFSVDIK
;
A
#
# COMPACT_ATOMS: atom_id res chain seq x y z
N GLN A 1 -8.98 15.66 -29.19
CA GLN A 1 -8.94 14.39 -28.44
C GLN A 1 -10.03 13.42 -28.90
N SER A 2 -11.31 13.66 -28.60
CA SER A 2 -12.42 12.74 -28.90
C SER A 2 -12.48 12.19 -30.34
N TRP A 3 -12.22 13.00 -31.38
CA TRP A 3 -12.17 12.51 -32.77
C TRP A 3 -11.17 11.35 -32.97
N PHE A 4 -9.98 11.46 -32.39
CA PHE A 4 -8.94 10.43 -32.52
C PHE A 4 -9.32 9.17 -31.74
N ILE A 5 -9.84 9.34 -30.52
CA ILE A 5 -10.32 8.24 -29.67
C ILE A 5 -11.42 7.44 -30.38
N ASN A 6 -12.40 8.12 -30.99
CA ASN A 6 -13.44 7.46 -31.78
C ASN A 6 -12.88 6.72 -33.00
N LYS A 7 -11.89 7.31 -33.69
CA LYS A 7 -11.26 6.67 -34.86
C LYS A 7 -10.51 5.40 -34.48
N ILE A 8 -9.76 5.40 -33.38
CA ILE A 8 -9.02 4.21 -32.93
C ILE A 8 -9.94 3.16 -32.33
N GLU A 9 -10.99 3.55 -31.59
CA GLU A 9 -11.97 2.60 -31.05
C GLU A 9 -12.68 1.84 -32.18
N LYS A 10 -13.11 2.54 -33.24
CA LYS A 10 -13.75 1.92 -34.40
C LYS A 10 -12.83 0.92 -35.10
N PHE A 11 -11.54 1.25 -35.23
CA PHE A 11 -10.53 0.35 -35.77
C PHE A 11 -10.32 -0.89 -34.89
N LEU A 12 -10.21 -0.72 -33.57
CA LEU A 12 -10.04 -1.83 -32.62
C LEU A 12 -11.26 -2.76 -32.63
N ASN A 13 -12.47 -2.20 -32.62
CA ASN A 13 -13.72 -2.96 -32.66
C ASN A 13 -13.85 -3.77 -33.95
N GLN A 14 -13.46 -3.22 -35.11
CA GLN A 14 -13.41 -3.94 -36.39
C GLN A 14 -12.44 -5.13 -36.37
N ASN A 15 -11.49 -5.15 -35.44
CA ASN A 15 -10.50 -6.21 -35.24
C ASN A 15 -10.78 -7.06 -33.98
N GLY A 16 -11.99 -6.97 -33.41
CA GLY A 16 -12.39 -7.77 -32.25
C GLY A 16 -11.69 -7.39 -30.94
N ARG A 17 -11.26 -6.14 -30.79
CA ARG A 17 -10.60 -5.61 -29.59
C ARG A 17 -11.41 -4.45 -28.98
N ASN A 18 -11.43 -4.35 -27.66
CA ASN A 18 -12.06 -3.25 -26.94
C ASN A 18 -11.01 -2.21 -26.50
N LEU A 19 -11.37 -0.93 -26.53
CA LEU A 19 -10.52 0.14 -26.05
C LEU A 19 -10.62 0.30 -24.53
N ILE A 20 -9.48 0.43 -23.86
CA ILE A 20 -9.38 0.99 -22.50
C ILE A 20 -8.59 2.30 -22.60
N GLY A 21 -9.06 3.36 -21.95
CA GLY A 21 -8.32 4.62 -21.85
C GLY A 21 -8.51 5.29 -20.49
N TRP A 22 -7.56 6.16 -20.13
CA TRP A 22 -7.63 6.98 -18.92
C TRP A 22 -8.87 7.88 -18.93
N ASP A 23 -9.35 8.29 -17.75
CA ASP A 23 -10.61 9.03 -17.58
C ASP A 23 -10.73 10.34 -18.39
N GLU A 24 -9.63 10.92 -18.89
CA GLU A 24 -9.65 12.02 -19.85
C GLU A 24 -10.41 11.70 -21.15
N ILE A 25 -10.58 10.42 -21.51
CA ILE A 25 -11.38 10.05 -22.69
C ILE A 25 -12.87 10.37 -22.53
N LEU A 26 -13.34 10.71 -21.32
CA LEU A 26 -14.67 11.28 -21.07
C LEU A 26 -14.86 12.63 -21.77
N GLU A 27 -13.77 13.40 -21.93
CA GLU A 27 -13.82 14.76 -22.47
C GLU A 27 -14.13 14.76 -23.98
N GLY A 28 -15.33 15.23 -24.33
CA GLY A 28 -15.80 15.30 -25.71
C GLY A 28 -16.61 14.09 -26.18
N GLY A 29 -17.11 13.27 -25.23
CA GLY A 29 -18.02 12.15 -25.49
C GLY A 29 -17.28 10.83 -25.66
N LEU A 30 -17.72 9.83 -24.90
CA LEU A 30 -17.20 8.47 -24.95
C LEU A 30 -17.66 7.75 -26.20
N ALA A 31 -16.75 6.94 -26.72
CA ALA A 31 -17.07 5.99 -27.77
C ALA A 31 -17.86 4.81 -27.14
N PRO A 32 -18.91 4.26 -27.80
CA PRO A 32 -19.94 3.45 -27.13
C PRO A 32 -19.44 2.21 -26.39
N ASN A 33 -18.31 1.63 -26.80
CA ASN A 33 -17.74 0.40 -26.23
C ASN A 33 -16.45 0.67 -25.44
N ALA A 34 -16.10 1.93 -25.20
CA ALA A 34 -14.91 2.29 -24.45
C ALA A 34 -15.05 1.89 -22.97
N THR A 35 -13.97 1.32 -22.44
CA THR A 35 -13.78 1.09 -21.00
C THR A 35 -12.89 2.21 -20.45
N VAL A 36 -13.24 2.73 -19.28
CA VAL A 36 -12.56 3.86 -18.64
C VAL A 36 -11.67 3.36 -17.50
N MET A 37 -10.43 3.86 -17.43
CA MET A 37 -9.53 3.65 -16.30
C MET A 37 -9.44 4.95 -15.47
N SER A 38 -10.04 4.94 -14.28
CA SER A 38 -10.13 6.14 -13.43
C SER A 38 -8.86 6.32 -12.62
N TRP A 39 -8.16 7.45 -12.78
CA TRP A 39 -6.86 7.67 -12.12
C TRP A 39 -6.77 8.98 -11.37
N ARG A 40 -7.47 10.05 -11.80
CA ARG A 40 -7.49 11.37 -11.14
C ARG A 40 -8.38 11.40 -9.87
N GLY A 41 -8.59 10.23 -9.26
CA GLY A 41 -9.61 9.97 -8.25
C GLY A 41 -10.66 8.99 -8.78
N GLU A 42 -11.79 8.92 -8.08
CA GLU A 42 -12.88 7.98 -8.40
C GLU A 42 -13.96 8.60 -9.29
N GLN A 43 -14.00 9.94 -9.36
CA GLN A 43 -15.07 10.69 -10.02
C GLN A 43 -15.25 10.30 -11.49
N GLY A 44 -14.15 10.18 -12.25
CA GLY A 44 -14.22 9.76 -13.66
C GLY A 44 -14.83 8.36 -13.83
N GLY A 45 -14.45 7.42 -12.97
CA GLY A 45 -15.04 6.08 -12.93
C GLY A 45 -16.54 6.11 -12.55
N ILE A 46 -16.92 6.92 -11.57
CA ILE A 46 -18.32 7.08 -11.16
C ILE A 46 -19.17 7.62 -12.33
N GLU A 47 -18.69 8.64 -13.03
CA GLU A 47 -19.36 9.24 -14.18
C GLU A 47 -19.47 8.27 -15.36
N ALA A 48 -18.41 7.52 -15.66
CA ALA A 48 -18.39 6.50 -16.70
C ALA A 48 -19.40 5.37 -16.40
N ALA A 49 -19.43 4.87 -15.15
CA ALA A 49 -20.36 3.82 -14.73
C ALA A 49 -21.83 4.29 -14.78
N LYS A 50 -22.10 5.55 -14.41
CA LYS A 50 -23.44 6.16 -14.56
C LYS A 50 -23.90 6.23 -16.03
N GLN A 51 -22.96 6.34 -16.95
CA GLN A 51 -23.19 6.29 -18.40
C GLN A 51 -23.15 4.88 -19.00
N SER A 52 -23.11 3.83 -18.16
CA SER A 52 -23.05 2.43 -18.58
C SER A 52 -21.77 2.01 -19.32
N HIS A 53 -20.65 2.72 -19.10
CA HIS A 53 -19.33 2.29 -19.55
C HIS A 53 -18.65 1.45 -18.49
N ASN A 54 -17.94 0.42 -18.92
CA ASN A 54 -17.08 -0.38 -18.05
C ASN A 54 -15.96 0.47 -17.46
N VAL A 55 -15.54 0.14 -16.24
CA VAL A 55 -14.55 0.90 -15.47
C VAL A 55 -13.54 -0.02 -14.82
N VAL A 56 -12.27 0.35 -14.89
CA VAL A 56 -11.20 -0.15 -14.02
C VAL A 56 -10.80 0.97 -13.07
N MET A 57 -10.90 0.73 -11.77
CA MET A 57 -10.50 1.71 -10.76
C MET A 57 -8.99 1.67 -10.54
N SER A 58 -8.32 2.81 -10.73
CA SER A 58 -6.90 3.00 -10.43
C SER A 58 -6.60 4.36 -9.80
N PRO A 59 -7.42 4.87 -8.86
CA PRO A 59 -7.28 6.23 -8.33
C PRO A 59 -5.92 6.45 -7.64
N GLY A 60 -5.24 7.55 -7.96
CA GLY A 60 -3.89 7.84 -7.47
C GLY A 60 -3.76 7.90 -5.94
N ALA A 61 -4.83 8.26 -5.24
CA ALA A 61 -4.86 8.28 -3.77
C ALA A 61 -4.75 6.88 -3.13
N PHE A 62 -5.01 5.80 -3.89
CA PHE A 62 -5.08 4.42 -3.38
C PHE A 62 -4.24 3.43 -4.18
N MET A 63 -3.93 3.73 -5.45
CA MET A 63 -3.44 2.76 -6.43
C MET A 63 -2.19 3.19 -7.20
N TYR A 64 -1.53 4.28 -6.80
CA TYR A 64 -0.25 4.71 -7.42
C TYR A 64 0.91 4.26 -6.53
N ILE A 65 1.44 3.07 -6.83
CA ILE A 65 2.49 2.43 -6.03
C ILE A 65 3.89 2.94 -6.36
N ASP A 66 4.03 3.90 -7.27
CA ASP A 66 5.24 4.73 -7.43
C ASP A 66 5.39 5.81 -6.34
N HIS A 67 4.32 6.09 -5.56
CA HIS A 67 4.36 7.00 -4.41
C HIS A 67 5.14 6.43 -3.22
N ALA A 68 5.65 7.33 -2.36
CA ALA A 68 6.39 6.96 -1.15
C ALA A 68 5.58 6.03 -0.22
N GLN A 69 6.29 5.13 0.48
CA GLN A 69 5.70 4.13 1.37
C GLN A 69 5.82 4.46 2.86
N ALA A 70 6.74 5.35 3.21
CA ALA A 70 6.98 5.82 4.57
C ALA A 70 6.60 7.29 4.70
N LYS A 71 6.15 7.69 5.89
CA LYS A 71 5.82 9.09 6.19
C LYS A 71 7.06 9.97 6.26
N ASP A 72 8.15 9.47 6.85
CA ASP A 72 9.46 10.12 6.79
C ASP A 72 10.28 9.50 5.64
N GLY A 73 10.51 10.30 4.60
CA GLY A 73 11.24 9.87 3.41
C GLY A 73 12.77 9.92 3.54
N LYS A 74 13.33 10.38 4.68
CA LYS A 74 14.80 10.56 4.83
C LYS A 74 15.62 9.31 4.57
N THR A 75 15.07 8.15 4.93
CA THR A 75 15.74 6.85 4.77
C THR A 75 15.18 6.05 3.60
N GLU A 76 14.13 6.53 2.93
CA GLU A 76 13.53 5.83 1.79
C GLU A 76 14.24 6.20 0.48
N PRO A 77 14.26 5.29 -0.53
CA PRO A 77 14.65 5.65 -1.88
C PRO A 77 13.80 6.80 -2.43
N LEU A 78 14.42 7.70 -3.19
CA LEU A 78 13.72 8.82 -3.85
C LEU A 78 12.48 8.33 -4.61
N SER A 79 11.31 8.91 -4.37
CA SER A 79 10.10 8.68 -5.17
C SER A 79 9.65 9.98 -5.83
N ILE A 80 8.62 9.89 -6.68
CA ILE A 80 7.99 11.06 -7.30
C ILE A 80 7.31 12.00 -6.27
N GLY A 81 7.12 11.52 -5.04
CA GLY A 81 6.35 12.18 -3.99
C GLY A 81 5.20 11.29 -3.53
N GLY A 82 4.13 11.92 -3.02
CA GLY A 82 2.97 11.24 -2.47
C GLY A 82 3.29 10.43 -1.21
N PHE A 83 2.26 9.85 -0.59
CA PHE A 83 2.40 8.91 0.52
C PHE A 83 1.26 7.90 0.46
N LEU A 84 1.59 6.66 0.09
CA LEU A 84 0.65 5.56 -0.05
C LEU A 84 1.13 4.35 0.77
N PRO A 85 0.84 4.32 2.08
CA PRO A 85 1.20 3.21 2.95
C PRO A 85 0.32 1.97 2.68
N LEU A 86 0.80 0.81 3.12
CA LEU A 86 0.16 -0.50 2.88
C LEU A 86 -1.31 -0.56 3.31
N ASN A 87 -1.63 0.03 4.48
CA ASN A 87 -2.99 0.05 5.02
C ASN A 87 -3.96 0.88 4.16
N VAL A 88 -3.50 1.94 3.50
CA VAL A 88 -4.34 2.76 2.61
C VAL A 88 -4.72 1.95 1.36
N VAL A 89 -3.77 1.23 0.76
CA VAL A 89 -4.06 0.31 -0.36
C VAL A 89 -5.04 -0.77 0.08
N TYR A 90 -4.75 -1.44 1.20
CA TYR A 90 -5.56 -2.56 1.69
C TYR A 90 -7.00 -2.14 1.98
N ASN A 91 -7.20 -0.97 2.59
CA ASN A 91 -8.54 -0.52 3.00
C ASN A 91 -9.36 0.10 1.86
N TYR A 92 -8.79 0.26 0.66
CA TYR A 92 -9.54 0.76 -0.48
C TYR A 92 -10.72 -0.16 -0.84
N HIS A 93 -11.85 0.46 -1.16
CA HIS A 93 -13.05 -0.21 -1.65
C HIS A 93 -13.34 0.25 -3.07
N PRO A 94 -13.12 -0.61 -4.09
CA PRO A 94 -13.14 -0.18 -5.49
C PRO A 94 -14.54 0.04 -6.07
N VAL A 95 -15.60 -0.22 -5.30
CA VAL A 95 -17.00 -0.04 -5.73
C VAL A 95 -17.59 1.15 -4.97
N PRO A 96 -17.69 2.34 -5.60
CA PRO A 96 -18.18 3.53 -4.91
C PRO A 96 -19.62 3.38 -4.40
N ALA A 97 -19.86 3.80 -3.15
CA ALA A 97 -21.19 3.75 -2.51
C ALA A 97 -22.24 4.63 -3.20
N GLU A 98 -21.80 5.62 -3.98
CA GLU A 98 -22.67 6.52 -4.76
C GLU A 98 -23.35 5.82 -5.97
N LEU A 99 -22.84 4.68 -6.41
CA LEU A 99 -23.39 3.92 -7.52
C LEU A 99 -24.54 3.03 -7.05
N THR A 100 -25.63 3.03 -7.80
CA THR A 100 -26.72 2.06 -7.60
C THR A 100 -26.24 0.64 -7.90
N PRO A 101 -26.88 -0.42 -7.37
CA PRO A 101 -26.49 -1.81 -7.69
C PRO A 101 -26.44 -2.12 -9.19
N ALA A 102 -27.32 -1.48 -9.99
CA ALA A 102 -27.33 -1.62 -11.43
C ALA A 102 -26.15 -0.94 -12.14
N GLN A 103 -25.55 0.10 -11.53
CA GLN A 103 -24.37 0.79 -12.05
C GLN A 103 -23.07 0.14 -11.55
N GLN A 104 -23.07 -0.43 -10.34
CA GLN A 104 -21.89 -1.10 -9.76
C GLN A 104 -21.37 -2.25 -10.64
N LYS A 105 -22.25 -2.91 -11.41
CA LYS A 105 -21.87 -3.97 -12.36
C LYS A 105 -20.88 -3.52 -13.45
N TYR A 106 -20.78 -2.21 -13.71
CA TYR A 106 -19.83 -1.66 -14.67
C TYR A 106 -18.43 -1.48 -14.10
N ILE A 107 -18.25 -1.60 -12.79
CA ILE A 107 -16.92 -1.66 -12.18
C ILE A 107 -16.36 -3.07 -12.41
N LEU A 108 -15.46 -3.20 -13.38
CA LEU A 108 -14.85 -4.48 -13.74
C LEU A 108 -13.79 -4.94 -12.73
N GLY A 109 -13.13 -4.01 -12.05
CA GLY A 109 -12.10 -4.32 -11.09
C GLY A 109 -11.21 -3.14 -10.73
N VAL A 110 -10.07 -3.46 -10.14
CA VAL A 110 -9.08 -2.53 -9.62
C VAL A 110 -7.69 -2.84 -10.17
N GLN A 111 -6.87 -1.81 -10.37
CA GLN A 111 -5.48 -1.93 -10.79
C GLN A 111 -4.62 -0.92 -10.04
N ALA A 112 -3.43 -1.34 -9.60
CA ALA A 112 -2.38 -0.42 -9.17
C ALA A 112 -1.39 -0.12 -10.31
N ASN A 113 -0.92 1.11 -10.38
CA ASN A 113 -0.01 1.61 -11.40
C ASN A 113 1.37 1.83 -10.80
N MET A 114 2.40 1.39 -11.53
CA MET A 114 3.80 1.61 -11.21
C MET A 114 4.45 2.42 -12.32
N TRP A 115 4.54 3.72 -12.12
CA TRP A 115 5.31 4.61 -12.98
C TRP A 115 6.79 4.55 -12.63
N THR A 116 7.67 4.77 -13.60
CA THR A 116 9.10 4.40 -13.49
C THR A 116 10.07 5.57 -13.64
N GLU A 117 9.60 6.81 -13.58
CA GLU A 117 10.40 8.03 -13.71
C GLU A 117 11.54 8.06 -12.69
N TYR A 118 11.28 7.59 -11.48
CA TYR A 118 12.27 7.52 -10.40
C TYR A 118 12.71 6.08 -10.10
N ILE A 119 12.46 5.11 -10.99
CA ILE A 119 12.72 3.68 -10.75
C ILE A 119 13.78 3.15 -11.74
N PRO A 120 15.08 3.44 -11.53
CA PRO A 120 16.12 3.10 -12.49
C PRO A 120 16.55 1.62 -12.47
N THR A 121 16.16 0.84 -11.47
CA THR A 121 16.60 -0.57 -11.33
C THR A 121 15.45 -1.50 -10.95
N SER A 122 15.61 -2.78 -11.28
CA SER A 122 14.66 -3.84 -10.94
C SER A 122 14.52 -4.02 -9.42
N GLU A 123 15.60 -3.87 -8.66
CA GLU A 123 15.57 -3.99 -7.20
C GLU A 123 14.71 -2.89 -6.58
N LYS A 124 14.74 -1.68 -7.13
CA LYS A 124 13.86 -0.59 -6.68
C LYS A 124 12.42 -0.81 -7.15
N LEU A 125 12.23 -1.38 -8.34
CA LEU A 125 10.90 -1.76 -8.82
C LEU A 125 10.24 -2.74 -7.84
N GLU A 126 10.93 -3.81 -7.47
CA GLU A 126 10.46 -4.80 -6.49
C GLU A 126 10.17 -4.17 -5.13
N TYR A 127 11.06 -3.28 -4.67
CA TYR A 127 10.91 -2.54 -3.41
C TYR A 127 9.63 -1.68 -3.38
N MET A 128 9.30 -1.06 -4.52
CA MET A 128 8.11 -0.21 -4.63
C MET A 128 6.82 -1.01 -4.84
N ILE A 129 6.90 -2.17 -5.51
CA ILE A 129 5.76 -3.07 -5.74
C ILE A 129 5.34 -3.80 -4.46
N PHE A 130 6.29 -4.42 -3.76
CA PHE A 130 5.98 -5.29 -2.62
C PHE A 130 6.29 -4.60 -1.28
N PRO A 131 5.39 -4.72 -0.28
CA PRO A 131 4.24 -5.62 -0.21
C PRO A 131 2.91 -5.09 -0.76
N ARG A 132 2.82 -3.84 -1.25
CA ARG A 132 1.53 -3.22 -1.63
C ARG A 132 0.76 -3.98 -2.70
N ALA A 133 1.44 -4.68 -3.61
CA ALA A 133 0.79 -5.57 -4.57
C ALA A 133 -0.01 -6.72 -3.91
N MET A 134 0.39 -7.18 -2.73
CA MET A 134 -0.37 -8.19 -1.96
C MET A 134 -1.66 -7.60 -1.38
N ALA A 135 -1.62 -6.33 -0.95
CA ALA A 135 -2.82 -5.62 -0.53
C ALA A 135 -3.76 -5.36 -1.72
N LEU A 136 -3.24 -4.99 -2.89
CA LEU A 136 -4.02 -4.91 -4.13
C LEU A 136 -4.71 -6.24 -4.45
N ALA A 137 -3.99 -7.35 -4.36
CA ALA A 137 -4.54 -8.67 -4.64
C ALA A 137 -5.71 -9.01 -3.69
N GLU A 138 -5.59 -8.66 -2.40
CA GLU A 138 -6.71 -8.79 -1.46
C GLU A 138 -7.91 -7.92 -1.87
N VAL A 139 -7.68 -6.65 -2.24
CA VAL A 139 -8.75 -5.72 -2.65
C VAL A 139 -9.48 -6.23 -3.90
N GLY A 140 -8.74 -6.79 -4.87
CA GLY A 140 -9.32 -7.28 -6.12
C GLY A 140 -9.99 -8.64 -6.05
N TRP A 141 -9.73 -9.44 -5.00
CA TRP A 141 -10.16 -10.84 -4.92
C TRP A 141 -11.08 -11.15 -3.74
N THR A 142 -10.77 -10.60 -2.56
CA THR A 142 -11.46 -10.95 -1.31
C THR A 142 -12.70 -10.10 -1.14
N LYS A 143 -13.83 -10.75 -0.83
CA LYS A 143 -15.10 -10.05 -0.57
C LYS A 143 -14.95 -9.10 0.62
N PRO A 144 -15.58 -7.90 0.60
CA PRO A 144 -15.42 -6.89 1.65
C PRO A 144 -15.67 -7.41 3.06
N GLU A 145 -16.68 -8.24 3.26
CA GLU A 145 -17.06 -8.82 4.56
C GLU A 145 -15.99 -9.77 5.15
N ASN A 146 -15.07 -10.26 4.32
CA ASN A 146 -13.98 -11.16 4.72
C ASN A 146 -12.64 -10.44 4.89
N LYS A 147 -12.56 -9.14 4.59
CA LYS A 147 -11.33 -8.37 4.73
C LYS A 147 -11.09 -8.06 6.20
N ASN A 148 -9.92 -8.44 6.70
CA ASN A 148 -9.42 -8.08 8.03
C ASN A 148 -7.93 -7.73 7.94
N PHE A 149 -7.59 -6.46 8.21
CA PHE A 149 -6.23 -5.95 8.05
C PHE A 149 -5.25 -6.55 9.07
N ASP A 150 -5.70 -6.80 10.30
CA ASP A 150 -4.87 -7.39 11.35
C ASP A 150 -4.56 -8.85 11.00
N ASP A 151 -5.55 -9.62 10.54
CA ASP A 151 -5.31 -10.98 10.04
C ASP A 151 -4.37 -10.97 8.83
N PHE A 152 -4.60 -10.06 7.87
CA PHE A 152 -3.75 -9.91 6.70
C PHE A 152 -2.30 -9.68 7.10
N THR A 153 -2.02 -8.69 7.95
CA THR A 153 -0.66 -8.27 8.31
C THR A 153 0.03 -9.20 9.30
N GLN A 154 -0.70 -9.81 10.25
CA GLN A 154 -0.11 -10.60 11.33
C GLN A 154 -0.06 -12.11 11.00
N ASN A 155 -0.95 -12.64 10.15
CA ASN A 155 -1.03 -14.08 9.90
C ASN A 155 -0.66 -14.51 8.47
N ARG A 156 -1.03 -13.72 7.45
CA ARG A 156 -0.89 -14.10 6.03
C ARG A 156 0.30 -13.43 5.35
N LEU A 157 0.43 -12.12 5.48
CA LEU A 157 1.53 -11.33 4.94
C LEU A 157 2.91 -11.82 5.39
N PRO A 158 3.14 -12.23 6.67
CA PRO A 158 4.47 -12.69 7.07
C PRO A 158 4.92 -13.96 6.37
N LYS A 159 3.97 -14.85 6.05
CA LYS A 159 4.25 -16.06 5.27
C LYS A 159 4.56 -15.71 3.81
N ALA A 160 3.80 -14.78 3.24
CA ALA A 160 4.00 -14.31 1.87
C ALA A 160 5.35 -13.59 1.71
N LEU A 161 5.74 -12.74 2.66
CA LEU A 161 7.03 -12.07 2.68
C LEU A 161 8.20 -13.05 2.87
N SER A 162 8.03 -14.08 3.69
CA SER A 162 9.02 -15.16 3.80
C SER A 162 9.20 -15.92 2.48
N TYR A 163 8.13 -16.10 1.69
CA TYR A 163 8.23 -16.68 0.35
C TYR A 163 8.97 -15.75 -0.63
N LEU A 164 8.65 -14.45 -0.64
CA LEU A 164 9.36 -13.47 -1.47
C LEU A 164 10.86 -13.43 -1.13
N GLU A 165 11.19 -13.47 0.15
CA GLU A 165 12.57 -13.47 0.63
C GLU A 165 13.35 -14.69 0.12
N LYS A 166 12.76 -15.90 0.23
CA LYS A 166 13.36 -17.13 -0.32
C LYS A 166 13.48 -17.13 -1.84
N SER A 167 12.67 -16.31 -2.50
CA SER A 167 12.69 -16.10 -3.95
C SER A 167 13.61 -14.94 -4.36
N GLU A 168 14.38 -14.39 -3.41
CA GLU A 168 15.34 -13.30 -3.62
C GLU A 168 14.71 -11.99 -4.14
N ILE A 169 13.40 -11.79 -3.90
CA ILE A 169 12.69 -10.56 -4.29
C ILE A 169 12.95 -9.45 -3.27
N ASN A 170 13.39 -8.27 -3.75
CA ASN A 170 13.76 -7.13 -2.92
C ASN A 170 12.55 -6.30 -2.44
N PHE A 171 11.55 -6.92 -1.82
CA PHE A 171 10.40 -6.21 -1.24
C PHE A 171 10.81 -5.20 -0.16
N ARG A 172 10.08 -4.09 0.01
CA ARG A 172 10.29 -3.19 1.15
C ARG A 172 9.92 -3.91 2.45
N ILE A 173 10.85 -3.99 3.40
CA ILE A 173 10.55 -4.48 4.76
C ILE A 173 9.62 -3.44 5.41
N PRO A 174 8.36 -3.78 5.70
CA PRO A 174 7.39 -2.81 6.22
C PRO A 174 7.65 -2.49 7.70
N GLU A 175 7.16 -1.33 8.13
CA GLU A 175 7.09 -0.94 9.54
C GLU A 175 6.33 -2.00 10.34
N ALA A 176 6.74 -2.22 11.59
CA ALA A 176 6.06 -3.10 12.51
C ALA A 176 4.79 -2.41 13.06
N ASP A 177 3.81 -3.21 13.47
CA ASP A 177 2.71 -2.70 14.28
C ASP A 177 3.20 -2.44 15.70
N ILE A 178 2.87 -1.26 16.23
CA ILE A 178 3.33 -0.79 17.54
C ILE A 178 2.12 -0.64 18.45
N ILE A 179 1.98 -1.58 19.40
CA ILE A 179 0.88 -1.58 20.36
C ILE A 179 1.38 -1.03 21.69
N ILE A 180 0.83 0.11 22.11
CA ILE A 180 1.08 0.72 23.41
C ILE A 180 -0.09 0.36 24.34
N ASN A 181 0.14 -0.53 25.31
CA ASN A 181 -0.88 -0.95 26.28
C ASN A 181 -0.72 -0.19 27.60
N ASP A 182 -1.81 0.38 28.12
CA ASP A 182 -1.89 1.03 29.43
C ASP A 182 -2.63 0.12 30.43
N GLU A 183 -1.90 -0.54 31.34
CA GLU A 183 -2.54 -1.30 32.41
C GLU A 183 -3.01 -0.34 33.51
N GLN A 184 -4.27 0.09 33.41
CA GLN A 184 -4.88 1.02 34.36
C GLN A 184 -4.84 0.55 35.84
N LYS A 185 -4.74 -0.76 36.09
CA LYS A 185 -4.67 -1.32 37.46
C LYS A 185 -3.28 -1.29 38.08
N SER A 186 -2.21 -1.41 37.28
CA SER A 186 -0.83 -1.46 37.75
C SER A 186 -0.07 -0.16 37.53
N GLY A 187 -0.61 0.74 36.69
CA GLY A 187 0.06 1.96 36.22
C GLY A 187 1.24 1.68 35.29
N LYS A 188 1.51 0.41 34.96
CA LYS A 188 2.55 0.02 34.01
C LYS A 188 2.00 0.16 32.61
N LYS A 189 2.80 0.73 31.71
CA LYS A 189 2.50 0.60 30.29
C LYS A 189 3.61 -0.12 29.56
N THR A 190 3.25 -0.75 28.45
CA THR A 190 4.15 -1.62 27.70
C THR A 190 4.03 -1.34 26.22
N ILE A 191 5.15 -1.49 25.52
CA ILE A 191 5.22 -1.36 24.07
C ILE A 191 5.46 -2.76 23.49
N LYS A 192 4.56 -3.21 22.63
CA LYS A 192 4.76 -4.42 21.82
C LYS A 192 5.10 -4.01 20.39
N ILE A 193 6.08 -4.69 19.82
CA ILE A 193 6.51 -4.51 18.43
C ILE A 193 6.20 -5.80 17.68
N ILE A 194 5.34 -5.72 16.67
CA ILE A 194 4.90 -6.87 15.88
C ILE A 194 5.40 -6.70 14.45
N PRO A 195 6.55 -7.29 14.08
CA PRO A 195 7.07 -7.19 12.72
C PRO A 195 6.22 -8.05 11.76
N PHE A 196 6.04 -7.57 10.53
CA PHE A 196 5.28 -8.30 9.51
C PHE A 196 6.11 -9.29 8.70
N VAL A 197 7.40 -9.47 9.00
CA VAL A 197 8.24 -10.50 8.34
C VAL A 197 8.45 -11.66 9.31
N ALA A 198 8.01 -12.86 8.93
CA ALA A 198 8.09 -14.02 9.82
C ALA A 198 9.54 -14.35 10.19
N GLY A 199 9.80 -14.54 11.49
CA GLY A 199 11.13 -14.88 12.00
C GLY A 199 12.14 -13.73 12.03
N SER A 200 11.72 -12.50 11.74
CA SER A 200 12.61 -11.34 11.84
C SER A 200 12.98 -11.02 13.28
N LYS A 201 14.17 -10.47 13.47
CA LYS A 201 14.62 -9.85 14.71
C LYS A 201 14.35 -8.35 14.65
N VAL A 202 13.94 -7.78 15.77
CA VAL A 202 13.77 -6.33 15.91
C VAL A 202 14.85 -5.82 16.85
N TYR A 203 15.53 -4.74 16.46
CA TYR A 203 16.52 -4.05 17.30
C TYR A 203 16.04 -2.63 17.54
N TYR A 204 16.12 -2.13 18.78
CA TYR A 204 15.49 -0.88 19.16
C TYR A 204 16.29 -0.02 20.14
N THR A 205 15.96 1.27 20.16
CA THR A 205 16.38 2.27 21.14
C THR A 205 15.19 3.10 21.59
N ILE A 206 15.26 3.68 22.79
CA ILE A 206 14.21 4.52 23.40
C ILE A 206 14.78 5.82 24.00
N ASP A 207 16.07 6.08 23.80
CA ASP A 207 16.83 7.19 24.37
C ASP A 207 17.22 8.23 23.28
N GLY A 208 16.59 8.15 22.11
CA GLY A 208 16.84 9.00 20.95
C GLY A 208 18.04 8.59 20.09
N HIS A 209 18.86 7.62 20.52
CA HIS A 209 20.00 7.13 19.73
C HIS A 209 19.52 6.37 18.50
N LYS A 210 20.37 6.26 17.48
CA LYS A 210 20.08 5.50 16.27
C LYS A 210 19.88 4.01 16.61
N ALA A 211 18.88 3.38 16.02
CA ALA A 211 18.71 1.94 16.05
C ALA A 211 19.42 1.29 14.85
N ASP A 212 20.21 0.26 15.14
CA ASP A 212 20.80 -0.65 14.15
C ASP A 212 20.87 -2.07 14.73
N ASN A 213 21.47 -3.01 14.01
CA ASN A 213 21.58 -4.41 14.44
C ASN A 213 22.52 -4.67 15.64
N THR A 214 23.11 -3.61 16.23
CA THR A 214 23.89 -3.65 17.47
C THR A 214 23.13 -3.10 18.68
N ALA A 215 21.94 -2.52 18.46
CA ALA A 215 21.07 -2.00 19.51
C ALA A 215 20.41 -3.13 20.33
N ASN A 216 19.46 -2.77 21.21
CA ASN A 216 18.79 -3.74 22.07
C ASN A 216 17.93 -4.69 21.23
N LEU A 217 18.16 -5.99 21.36
CA LEU A 217 17.30 -7.01 20.74
C LEU A 217 15.95 -7.04 21.45
N TYR A 218 14.87 -6.89 20.68
CA TYR A 218 13.50 -7.06 21.17
C TYR A 218 13.20 -8.54 21.38
N THR A 219 13.01 -8.93 22.65
CA THR A 219 12.66 -10.30 23.04
C THR A 219 11.31 -10.40 23.74
N ASP A 220 10.83 -9.31 24.34
CA ASP A 220 9.55 -9.22 25.04
C ASP A 220 9.08 -7.75 25.06
N ALA A 221 7.83 -7.52 25.48
CA ALA A 221 7.24 -6.20 25.62
C ALA A 221 8.16 -5.24 26.40
N ILE A 222 8.39 -4.07 25.82
CA ILE A 222 9.29 -3.07 26.40
C ILE A 222 8.50 -2.33 27.49
N PRO A 223 8.95 -2.32 28.75
CA PRO A 223 8.41 -1.38 29.72
C PRO A 223 8.79 0.02 29.24
N ALA A 224 7.82 0.87 28.92
CA ALA A 224 8.20 2.22 28.51
C ALA A 224 8.70 3.05 29.71
N PRO A 225 9.43 4.14 29.46
CA PRO A 225 9.22 5.39 30.19
C PRO A 225 8.04 6.13 29.53
N PHE A 226 7.03 6.73 30.17
CA PHE A 226 6.63 6.96 31.57
C PHE A 226 7.52 7.91 32.39
N THR A 227 7.38 9.21 32.07
CA THR A 227 7.81 10.45 32.79
C THR A 227 9.29 10.87 32.75
N ASN A 228 9.51 12.20 32.95
CA ASN A 228 10.76 12.94 33.19
C ASN A 228 11.69 13.29 32.01
N GLY A 229 11.18 14.01 31.00
CA GLY A 229 11.99 14.93 30.18
C GLY A 229 13.06 14.33 29.26
N ARG A 230 13.10 12.99 29.09
CA ARG A 230 13.93 12.31 28.09
C ARG A 230 13.13 12.04 26.82
N PRO A 231 13.76 11.99 25.63
CA PRO A 231 13.04 11.78 24.39
C PRO A 231 12.25 10.46 24.41
N SER A 232 10.93 10.58 24.32
CA SER A 232 9.94 9.50 24.27
C SER A 232 9.68 9.09 22.82
N THR A 233 10.74 8.63 22.14
CA THR A 233 10.68 8.15 20.77
C THR A 233 11.28 6.75 20.70
N LEU A 234 10.48 5.78 20.29
CA LEU A 234 10.93 4.44 19.94
C LEU A 234 11.53 4.50 18.54
N LYS A 235 12.81 4.11 18.42
CA LYS A 235 13.43 3.84 17.12
C LYS A 235 13.73 2.36 17.00
N TYR A 236 13.54 1.80 15.82
CA TYR A 236 13.80 0.38 15.60
C TYR A 236 14.14 0.06 14.15
N VAL A 237 14.86 -1.06 13.97
CA VAL A 237 15.10 -1.70 12.67
C VAL A 237 14.64 -3.15 12.74
N ILE A 238 14.25 -3.68 11.58
CA ILE A 238 13.85 -5.08 11.40
C ILE A 238 14.93 -5.76 10.58
N VAL A 239 15.50 -6.84 11.13
CA VAL A 239 16.45 -7.71 10.42
C VAL A 239 15.76 -9.01 10.09
N THR A 240 15.63 -9.31 8.80
CA THR A 240 14.94 -10.49 8.31
C THR A 240 15.80 -11.76 8.44
N PRO A 241 15.23 -12.98 8.31
CA PRO A 241 16.00 -14.22 8.33
C PRO A 241 17.15 -14.31 7.31
N SER A 242 17.05 -13.63 6.16
CA SER A 242 18.13 -13.54 5.16
C SER A 242 19.17 -12.45 5.46
N ASN A 243 19.11 -11.81 6.63
CA ASN A 243 19.95 -10.68 7.04
C ASN A 243 19.75 -9.38 6.23
N ARG A 244 18.61 -9.21 5.56
CA ARG A 244 18.21 -7.90 5.04
C ARG A 244 17.75 -7.03 6.21
N MET A 245 18.11 -5.75 6.18
CA MET A 245 17.76 -4.79 7.23
C MET A 245 16.82 -3.73 6.66
N SER A 246 15.79 -3.38 7.42
CA SER A 246 14.92 -2.26 7.09
C SER A 246 15.65 -0.92 7.23
N ASN A 247 14.99 0.14 6.79
CA ASN A 247 15.30 1.49 7.26
C ASN A 247 15.07 1.61 8.77
N GLU A 248 15.63 2.65 9.38
CA GLU A 248 15.27 3.03 10.76
C GLU A 248 13.85 3.59 10.76
N PHE A 249 12.99 3.01 11.58
CA PHE A 249 11.66 3.51 11.86
C PHE A 249 11.65 4.27 13.18
N SER A 250 10.77 5.27 13.29
CA SER A 250 10.68 6.15 14.45
C SER A 250 9.21 6.39 14.80
N VAL A 251 8.85 6.15 16.05
CA VAL A 251 7.49 6.30 16.58
C VAL A 251 7.54 7.09 17.88
N ASP A 252 6.73 8.15 17.95
CA ASP A 252 6.55 8.90 19.20
C ASP A 252 5.67 8.11 20.17
N ILE A 253 6.19 7.86 21.38
CA ILE A 253 5.55 7.03 22.42
C ILE A 253 4.96 7.88 23.56
N LYS A 254 4.58 9.13 23.26
CA LYS A 254 3.98 10.08 24.22
C LYS A 254 2.57 9.70 24.62
#